data_AF-A0A961JMJ9-F1
#
_entry.id   AF-A0A961JMJ9-F1
#
_cell.length_a   1.000
_cell.length_b   1.000
_cell.length_c   1.000
_cell.angle_alpha   90.00
_cell.angle_beta   90.00
_cell.angle_gamma   90.00
#
_symmetry.space_group_name_H-M   'P 1'
#
loop_
_entity.id
_entity.type
_entity.pdbx_description
1 polymer ?
#
loop_
_entity_poly.entity_id
_entity_poly.type
_entity_poly.pdbx_seq_one_letter_code
_entity_poly.pdbx_strand_id
1 'polypeptide(L)'
;MNEQNNKKPAHAPRLQTVLARLLILIFIAAPAALLATAPARAQSAAEVAALERGLALMRKGQWDEARTAAGPPGSIGSDIVEWNRLRSSKGSFAETLAFLARRPDWPGLDLL
;
A
#
# COMPACT_ATOMS: atom_id res chain seq x y z
N MET A 1 32.01 67.12 4.95
CA MET A 1 30.84 68.01 4.97
C MET A 1 29.93 67.58 3.83
N ASN A 2 29.03 66.63 4.09
CA ASN A 2 27.90 66.28 3.23
C ASN A 2 27.00 65.32 4.00
N GLU A 3 26.20 65.91 4.87
CA GLU A 3 24.88 65.42 5.23
C GLU A 3 24.10 65.00 4.00
N GLN A 4 23.21 64.03 4.21
CA GLN A 4 21.84 63.95 3.73
C GLN A 4 21.58 62.45 3.45
N ASN A 5 21.18 61.69 4.46
CA ASN A 5 19.77 61.57 4.86
C ASN A 5 19.05 60.49 4.03
N ASN A 6 18.50 59.54 4.78
CA ASN A 6 17.30 58.80 4.47
C ASN A 6 17.37 57.74 3.36
N LYS A 7 17.34 56.48 3.78
CA LYS A 7 16.17 55.61 3.56
C LYS A 7 16.37 54.29 4.31
N LYS A 8 15.65 54.12 5.40
CA LYS A 8 15.31 52.79 5.91
C LYS A 8 13.94 52.42 5.35
N PRO A 9 13.82 51.57 4.31
CA PRO A 9 12.61 50.79 4.12
C PRO A 9 12.81 49.50 4.95
N ALA A 10 12.21 49.42 6.13
CA ALA A 10 10.89 48.81 6.27
C ALA A 10 10.84 47.43 5.57
N HIS A 11 11.08 46.39 6.36
CA HIS A 11 10.44 45.09 6.24
C HIS A 11 10.45 44.42 4.85
N ALA A 12 11.43 43.54 4.62
CA ALA A 12 11.31 42.44 3.65
C ALA A 12 10.65 41.12 4.17
N PRO A 13 9.90 41.02 5.30
CA PRO A 13 9.28 39.76 5.69
C PRO A 13 8.10 39.40 4.77
N ARG A 14 7.53 40.35 4.00
CA ARG A 14 6.40 40.06 3.10
C ARG A 14 6.81 39.28 1.86
N LEU A 15 7.93 39.63 1.21
CA LEU A 15 8.43 38.88 0.06
C LEU A 15 8.96 37.50 0.46
N GLN A 16 9.67 37.42 1.59
CA GLN A 16 10.22 36.15 2.12
C GLN A 16 9.12 35.15 2.50
N THR A 17 8.02 35.62 3.09
CA THR A 17 6.88 34.75 3.45
C THR A 17 6.13 34.24 2.22
N VAL A 18 5.97 35.06 1.18
CA VAL A 18 5.32 34.63 -0.07
C VAL A 18 6.22 33.65 -0.84
N LEU A 19 7.53 33.90 -0.90
CA LEU A 19 8.50 32.98 -1.51
C LEU A 19 8.55 31.63 -0.75
N ALA A 20 8.58 31.66 0.57
CA ALA A 20 8.56 30.45 1.41
C ALA A 20 7.24 29.66 1.25
N ARG A 21 6.10 30.35 1.17
CA ARG A 21 4.79 29.71 0.91
C ARG A 21 4.72 29.08 -0.49
N LEU A 22 5.26 29.75 -1.51
CA LEU A 22 5.35 29.19 -2.86
C LEU A 22 6.25 27.96 -2.90
N LEU A 23 7.40 27.99 -2.23
CA LEU A 23 8.30 26.84 -2.14
C LEU A 23 7.64 25.67 -1.40
N ILE A 24 6.93 25.92 -0.30
CA ILE A 24 6.18 24.87 0.44
C ILE A 24 5.06 24.28 -0.42
N LEU A 25 4.30 25.11 -1.14
CA LEU A 25 3.24 24.64 -2.04
C LEU A 25 3.80 23.81 -3.20
N ILE A 26 4.95 24.20 -3.76
CA ILE A 26 5.64 23.41 -4.80
C ILE A 26 6.15 22.09 -4.22
N PHE A 27 6.70 22.09 -3.01
CA PHE A 27 7.25 20.89 -2.37
C PHE A 27 6.18 19.86 -2.00
N ILE A 28 4.92 20.29 -1.79
CA ILE A 28 3.78 19.40 -1.51
C ILE A 28 3.05 19.01 -2.82
N ALA A 29 2.84 19.96 -3.74
CA ALA A 29 2.06 19.72 -4.96
C ALA A 29 2.80 18.88 -6.01
N ALA A 30 4.13 19.03 -6.12
CA ALA A 30 4.93 18.28 -7.08
C ALA A 30 4.94 16.75 -6.84
N PRO A 31 5.19 16.23 -5.62
CA PRO A 31 5.13 14.80 -5.38
C PRO A 31 3.70 14.22 -5.50
N ALA A 32 2.68 14.99 -5.12
CA ALA A 32 1.29 14.57 -5.26
C ALA A 32 0.87 14.41 -6.74
N ALA A 33 1.27 15.35 -7.60
CA ALA A 33 1.02 15.28 -9.04
C ALA A 33 1.76 14.10 -9.69
N LEU A 34 2.99 13.80 -9.23
CA LEU A 34 3.76 12.67 -9.75
C LEU A 34 3.12 11.32 -9.36
N LEU A 35 2.66 11.17 -8.11
CA LEU A 35 1.97 9.96 -7.64
C LEU A 35 0.59 9.75 -8.31
N ALA A 36 -0.13 10.82 -8.63
CA ALA A 36 -1.45 10.75 -9.27
C ALA A 36 -1.43 10.21 -10.71
N THR A 37 -0.25 10.17 -11.36
CA THR A 37 -0.10 9.67 -12.73
C THR A 37 0.44 8.24 -12.82
N ALA A 38 0.70 7.58 -11.69
CA ALA A 38 1.17 6.21 -11.70
C ALA A 38 0.09 5.27 -12.27
N PRO A 39 0.42 4.42 -13.28
CA PRO A 39 -0.55 3.50 -13.83
C PRO A 39 -1.00 2.49 -12.76
N ALA A 40 -2.31 2.38 -12.56
CA ALA A 40 -2.87 1.33 -11.70
C ALA A 40 -2.69 -0.03 -12.37
N ARG A 41 -2.03 -0.97 -11.68
CA ARG A 41 -1.87 -2.35 -12.16
C ARG A 41 -3.03 -3.20 -11.66
N ALA A 42 -3.83 -3.72 -12.59
CA ALA A 42 -4.83 -4.74 -12.29
C ALA A 42 -4.22 -6.15 -12.32
N GLN A 43 -4.93 -7.12 -11.72
CA GLN A 43 -4.60 -8.53 -11.78
C GLN A 43 -4.80 -9.06 -13.21
N SER A 44 -3.92 -9.95 -13.66
CA SER A 44 -4.06 -10.60 -14.96
C SER A 44 -5.21 -11.60 -14.98
N ALA A 45 -5.79 -11.85 -16.15
CA ALA A 45 -6.83 -12.87 -16.32
C ALA A 45 -6.35 -14.27 -15.87
N ALA A 46 -5.05 -14.56 -16.03
CA ALA A 46 -4.46 -15.81 -15.59
C ALA A 46 -4.43 -15.94 -14.06
N GLU A 47 -4.10 -14.87 -13.33
CA GLU A 47 -4.13 -14.85 -11.86
C GLU A 47 -5.56 -14.98 -11.33
N VAL A 48 -6.53 -14.32 -11.97
CA VAL A 48 -7.95 -14.44 -11.61
C VAL A 48 -8.43 -15.88 -11.79
N ALA A 49 -8.16 -16.49 -12.95
CA ALA A 49 -8.53 -17.88 -13.23
C ALA A 49 -7.81 -18.89 -12.33
N ALA A 50 -6.58 -18.60 -11.89
CA ALA A 50 -5.88 -19.41 -10.90
C ALA A 50 -6.59 -19.35 -9.54
N LEU A 51 -6.91 -18.15 -9.04
CA LEU A 51 -7.64 -17.99 -7.79
C LEU A 51 -9.03 -18.64 -7.84
N GLU A 52 -9.78 -18.50 -8.93
CA GLU A 52 -11.08 -19.16 -9.11
C GLU A 52 -10.99 -20.69 -8.94
N ARG A 53 -9.97 -21.31 -9.56
CA ARG A 53 -9.69 -22.75 -9.40
C ARG A 53 -9.33 -23.09 -7.96
N GLY A 54 -8.47 -22.29 -7.33
CA GLY A 54 -8.11 -22.46 -5.92
C GLY A 54 -9.33 -22.42 -4.99
N LEU A 55 -10.22 -21.43 -5.15
CA LEU A 55 -11.45 -21.31 -4.38
C LEU A 55 -12.44 -22.45 -4.63
N ALA A 56 -12.49 -23.00 -5.86
CA ALA A 56 -13.29 -24.17 -6.17
C ALA A 56 -12.79 -25.44 -5.44
N LEU A 57 -11.48 -25.66 -5.39
CA LEU A 57 -10.86 -26.77 -4.66
C LEU A 57 -10.99 -26.60 -3.14
N MET A 58 -10.83 -25.37 -2.65
CA MET A 58 -10.99 -25.02 -1.24
C MET A 58 -12.38 -25.39 -0.72
N ARG A 59 -13.44 -25.09 -1.50
CA ARG A 59 -14.83 -25.46 -1.18
C ARG A 59 -15.06 -26.97 -1.11
N LYS A 60 -14.21 -27.77 -1.75
CA LYS A 60 -14.23 -29.25 -1.67
C LYS A 60 -13.37 -29.78 -0.50
N GLY A 61 -12.72 -28.90 0.26
CA GLY A 61 -11.82 -29.27 1.35
C GLY A 61 -10.42 -29.69 0.90
N GLN A 62 -10.07 -29.50 -0.38
CA GLN A 62 -8.78 -29.90 -0.96
C GLN A 62 -7.74 -28.79 -0.75
N TRP A 63 -7.35 -28.53 0.50
CA TRP A 63 -6.61 -27.31 0.89
C TRP A 63 -5.23 -27.16 0.23
N ASP A 64 -4.42 -28.22 0.16
CA ASP A 64 -3.07 -28.12 -0.43
C ASP A 64 -3.11 -27.95 -1.94
N GLU A 65 -4.03 -28.66 -2.61
CA GLU A 65 -4.30 -28.49 -4.04
C GLU A 65 -4.85 -27.10 -4.34
N ALA A 66 -5.76 -26.60 -3.49
CA ALA A 66 -6.32 -25.26 -3.60
C ALA A 66 -5.25 -24.18 -3.53
N ARG A 67 -4.32 -24.30 -2.58
CA ARG A 67 -3.21 -23.34 -2.40
C ARG A 67 -2.32 -23.31 -3.64
N THR A 68 -1.95 -24.50 -4.14
CA THR A 68 -1.11 -24.66 -5.34
C THR A 68 -1.81 -24.14 -6.60
N ALA A 69 -3.13 -24.39 -6.73
CA ALA A 69 -3.91 -23.95 -7.87
C ALA A 69 -4.13 -22.42 -7.89
N ALA A 70 -4.19 -21.79 -6.71
CA ALA A 70 -4.42 -20.35 -6.57
C ALA A 70 -3.22 -19.48 -6.97
N GLY A 71 -2.05 -20.08 -7.18
CA GLY A 71 -0.85 -19.40 -7.64
C GLY A 71 0.43 -19.93 -7.00
N PRO A 72 1.59 -19.37 -7.36
CA PRO A 72 2.86 -19.76 -6.74
C PRO A 72 2.87 -19.43 -5.23
N PRO A 73 3.70 -20.11 -4.43
CA PRO A 73 3.85 -19.82 -3.01
C PRO A 73 4.16 -18.33 -2.76
N GLY A 74 3.43 -17.71 -1.83
CA GLY A 74 3.57 -16.28 -1.49
C GLY A 74 2.87 -15.30 -2.44
N SER A 75 2.25 -15.79 -3.52
CA SER A 75 1.31 -14.97 -4.30
C SER A 75 0.07 -14.64 -3.47
N ILE A 76 -0.58 -13.52 -3.80
CA ILE A 76 -1.83 -13.11 -3.12
C ILE A 76 -2.91 -14.19 -3.24
N GLY A 77 -3.04 -14.85 -4.40
CA GLY A 77 -4.00 -15.93 -4.57
C GLY A 77 -3.75 -17.12 -3.63
N SER A 78 -2.50 -17.57 -3.53
CA SER A 78 -2.09 -18.60 -2.57
C SER A 78 -2.32 -18.15 -1.12
N ASP A 79 -2.01 -16.90 -0.77
CA ASP A 79 -2.18 -16.37 0.58
C ASP A 79 -3.67 -16.24 0.97
N ILE A 80 -4.58 -15.94 0.03
CA ILE A 80 -6.04 -15.95 0.27
C ILE A 80 -6.51 -17.34 0.69
N VAL A 81 -6.11 -18.38 -0.05
CA VAL A 81 -6.49 -19.77 0.29
C VAL A 81 -5.89 -20.16 1.64
N GLU A 82 -4.64 -19.79 1.89
CA GLU A 82 -3.96 -20.09 3.15
C GLU A 82 -4.65 -19.43 4.35
N TRP A 83 -5.05 -18.18 4.23
CA TRP A 83 -5.78 -17.49 5.29
C TRP A 83 -7.12 -18.17 5.62
N ASN A 84 -7.86 -18.58 4.58
CA ASN A 84 -9.10 -19.33 4.76
C ASN A 84 -8.86 -20.69 5.44
N ARG A 85 -7.77 -21.39 5.08
CA ARG A 85 -7.37 -22.66 5.71
C ARG A 85 -7.10 -22.47 7.21
N LEU A 86 -6.29 -21.48 7.57
CA LEU A 86 -5.93 -21.18 8.96
C LEU A 86 -7.18 -20.84 9.79
N ARG A 87 -8.07 -20.00 9.26
CA ARG A 87 -9.34 -19.66 9.93
C ARG A 87 -10.36 -20.80 9.99
N SER A 88 -10.19 -21.82 9.15
CA SER A 88 -10.98 -23.06 9.20
C SER A 88 -10.43 -24.09 10.17
N SER A 89 -9.49 -23.69 11.06
CA SER A 89 -8.78 -24.57 11.99
C SER A 89 -8.05 -25.73 11.30
N LYS A 90 -7.62 -25.53 10.04
CA LYS A 90 -6.90 -26.53 9.24
C LYS A 90 -5.39 -26.32 9.25
N GLY A 91 -4.86 -25.53 10.18
CA GLY A 91 -3.43 -25.32 10.42
C GLY A 91 -3.13 -25.05 11.89
N SER A 92 -1.86 -24.79 12.19
CA SER A 92 -1.32 -24.58 13.53
C SER A 92 -1.19 -23.10 13.87
N PHE A 93 -1.09 -22.81 15.16
CA PHE A 93 -0.82 -21.45 15.65
C PHE A 93 0.51 -20.89 15.10
N ALA A 94 1.54 -21.73 14.97
CA ALA A 94 2.82 -21.34 14.40
C ALA A 94 2.70 -20.92 12.93
N GLU A 95 1.89 -21.62 12.14
CA GLU A 95 1.61 -21.25 10.74
C GLU A 95 0.84 -19.92 10.66
N THR A 96 -0.10 -19.67 11.57
CA THR A 96 -0.78 -18.36 11.66
C THR A 96 0.20 -17.25 11.97
N LEU A 97 1.09 -17.42 12.95
CA LEU A 97 2.12 -16.42 13.26
C LEU A 97 3.05 -16.18 12.07
N ALA A 98 3.47 -17.24 11.37
CA ALA A 98 4.31 -17.13 10.18
C ALA A 98 3.59 -16.41 9.02
N PHE A 99 2.28 -16.61 8.88
CA PHE A 99 1.47 -15.87 7.91
C PHE A 99 1.41 -14.38 8.26
N LEU A 100 1.08 -14.05 9.51
CA LEU A 100 0.95 -12.65 9.97
C LEU A 100 2.29 -11.90 9.98
N ALA A 101 3.39 -12.58 10.27
CA ALA A 101 4.73 -12.00 10.16
C ALA A 101 5.05 -11.56 8.72
N ARG A 102 4.52 -12.27 7.71
CA ARG A 102 4.67 -11.93 6.29
C ARG A 102 3.61 -10.94 5.78
N ARG A 103 2.41 -10.96 6.36
CA ARG A 103 1.24 -10.15 5.98
C ARG A 103 0.66 -9.45 7.21
N PRO A 104 1.38 -8.47 7.80
CA PRO A 104 0.97 -7.83 9.05
C PRO A 104 -0.28 -6.96 8.92
N ASP A 105 -0.59 -6.53 7.70
CA ASP A 105 -1.70 -5.66 7.30
C ASP A 105 -2.78 -6.43 6.54
N TRP A 106 -2.86 -7.75 6.75
CA TRP A 106 -3.81 -8.58 6.03
C TRP A 106 -5.26 -8.14 6.29
N PRO A 107 -6.12 -8.08 5.26
CA PRO A 107 -7.52 -7.71 5.44
C PRO A 107 -8.26 -8.71 6.33
N GLY A 108 -9.11 -8.19 7.22
CA GLY A 108 -9.92 -8.98 8.14
C GLY A 108 -9.25 -9.32 9.47
N LEU A 109 -8.06 -8.77 9.76
CA LEU A 109 -7.45 -8.86 11.09
C LEU A 109 -8.23 -8.07 12.15
N ASP A 110 -8.76 -6.90 11.78
CA ASP A 110 -9.59 -6.08 12.68
C ASP A 110 -10.94 -6.73 13.04
N LEU A 111 -11.28 -7.86 12.41
CA LEU A 111 -12.54 -8.60 12.60
C LEU A 111 -12.36 -9.87 13.47
N LEU A 112 -11.20 -10.02 14.12
CA LEU A 112 -10.84 -11.17 14.96
C LEU A 112 -11.22 -11.00 16.43
#